data_AF-K5X0C4-F1
#
_entry.id   AF-K5X0C4-F1
#
_cell.length_a   1.000
_cell.length_b   1.000
_cell.length_c   1.000
_cell.angle_alpha   90.00
_cell.angle_beta   90.00
_cell.angle_gamma   90.00
#
_symmetry.space_group_name_H-M   'P 1'
#
loop_
_entity.id
_entity.type
_entity.pdbx_description
1 polymer ?
#
loop_
_entity_poly.entity_id
_entity_poly.type
_entity_poly.pdbx_seq_one_letter_code
_entity_poly.pdbx_strand_id
1 'polypeptide(L)'
;MDTKHYRWGGFVISLEIAADWATRITGQTIDHRQILAIQRAIQTKVHPLKAGFRLVGETMEELAFMVVMRSERLPNYKKNNPLPQFEEGEREAMARPLLEREGVTDYVFKTVHVGI
;
A
#
# COMPACT_ATOMS: atom_id res chain seq x y z
N MET A 1 10.80 -10.98 -21.12
CA MET A 1 10.38 -11.46 -19.79
C MET A 1 8.86 -11.34 -19.75
N ASP A 2 8.16 -12.42 -19.45
CA ASP A 2 6.70 -12.36 -19.31
C ASP A 2 6.33 -11.62 -18.03
N THR A 3 5.42 -10.66 -18.12
CA THR A 3 4.88 -9.90 -16.98
C THR A 3 4.25 -10.87 -15.98
N LYS A 4 4.67 -10.81 -14.72
CA LYS A 4 4.08 -11.59 -13.65
C LYS A 4 2.97 -10.78 -13.01
N HIS A 5 1.77 -11.35 -12.97
CA HIS A 5 0.61 -10.72 -12.35
C HIS A 5 0.43 -11.15 -10.91
N TYR A 6 0.10 -10.19 -10.06
CA TYR A 6 -0.19 -10.37 -8.64
C TYR A 6 -1.49 -9.66 -8.29
N ARG A 7 -2.13 -10.14 -7.22
CA ARG A 7 -3.07 -9.35 -6.43
C ARG A 7 -2.42 -8.96 -5.12
N TRP A 8 -2.52 -7.69 -4.76
CA TRP A 8 -2.09 -7.18 -3.46
C TRP A 8 -3.30 -6.81 -2.64
N GLY A 9 -3.29 -7.17 -1.35
CA GLY A 9 -4.34 -6.86 -0.38
C GLY A 9 -3.76 -6.08 0.80
N GLY A 10 -4.49 -5.08 1.30
CA GLY A 10 -3.98 -4.17 2.31
C GLY A 10 -4.67 -2.81 2.33
N PHE A 11 -4.09 -1.88 3.08
CA PHE A 11 -4.69 -0.57 3.35
C PHE A 11 -4.13 0.48 2.40
N VAL A 12 -5.02 1.12 1.64
CA VAL A 12 -4.71 2.20 0.71
C VAL A 12 -4.93 3.54 1.41
N ILE A 13 -3.96 4.43 1.28
CA ILE A 13 -3.94 5.79 1.80
C ILE A 13 -3.60 6.77 0.68
N SER A 14 -4.13 7.99 0.76
CA SER A 14 -3.81 9.04 -0.21
C SER A 14 -2.34 9.43 -0.15
N LEU A 15 -1.86 10.13 -1.18
CA LEU A 15 -0.48 10.62 -1.21
C LEU A 15 -0.23 11.66 -0.12
N GLU A 16 -1.21 12.49 0.19
CA GLU A 16 -1.15 13.51 1.24
C GLU A 16 -1.02 12.86 2.62
N ILE A 17 -1.84 11.85 2.92
CA ILE A 17 -1.77 11.12 4.19
C ILE A 17 -0.42 10.41 4.33
N ALA A 18 0.10 9.83 3.25
CA ALA A 18 1.42 9.22 3.24
C ALA A 18 2.54 10.26 3.44
N ALA A 19 2.42 11.45 2.85
CA ALA A 19 3.38 12.54 3.04
C ALA A 19 3.37 13.07 4.48
N ASP A 20 2.19 13.24 5.08
CA ASP A 20 2.03 13.63 6.48
C ASP A 20 2.62 12.58 7.41
N TRP A 21 2.37 11.29 7.14
CA TRP A 21 2.95 10.20 7.91
C TRP A 21 4.49 10.19 7.78
N ALA A 22 5.02 10.32 6.56
CA ALA A 22 6.45 10.40 6.35
C ALA A 22 7.08 11.60 7.08
N THR A 23 6.41 12.77 7.06
CA THR A 23 6.82 13.98 7.79
C THR A 23 6.91 13.72 9.29
N ARG A 24 5.93 13.02 9.88
CA ARG A 24 5.96 12.64 11.30
C ARG A 24 7.11 11.68 11.62
N ILE A 25 7.45 10.77 10.71
CA ILE A 25 8.56 9.82 10.90
C ILE A 25 9.91 10.53 10.88
N THR A 26 10.11 11.45 9.92
CA THR A 26 11.42 12.06 9.66
C THR A 26 11.65 13.35 10.43
N GLY A 27 10.58 14.01 10.91
CA GLY A 27 10.63 15.36 11.48
C GLY A 27 10.89 16.45 10.43
N GLN A 28 10.83 16.12 9.14
CA GLN A 28 11.04 17.04 8.02
C GLN A 28 9.79 17.10 7.15
N THR A 29 9.38 18.28 6.71
CA THR A 29 8.26 18.44 5.78
C THR A 29 8.56 17.70 4.47
N ILE A 30 7.74 16.70 4.17
CA ILE A 30 7.80 15.93 2.92
C ILE A 30 6.57 16.28 2.09
N ASP A 31 6.78 16.64 0.83
CA ASP A 31 5.71 16.89 -0.14
C ASP A 31 5.20 15.58 -0.76
N HIS A 32 3.90 15.50 -1.07
CA HIS A 32 3.25 14.31 -1.64
C HIS A 32 3.85 13.86 -2.98
N ARG A 33 4.56 14.73 -3.71
CA ARG A 33 5.28 14.39 -4.95
C ARG A 33 6.62 13.71 -4.70
N GLN A 34 7.13 13.73 -3.47
CA GLN A 34 8.39 13.08 -3.08
C GLN A 34 8.21 11.58 -2.80
N ILE A 35 7.62 10.87 -3.76
CA ILE A 35 7.23 9.44 -3.68
C ILE A 35 8.33 8.55 -3.11
N LEU A 36 9.58 8.72 -3.57
CA LEU A 36 10.69 7.90 -3.11
C LEU A 36 11.05 8.14 -1.64
N ALA A 37 10.94 9.39 -1.15
CA ALA A 37 11.20 9.73 0.23
C ALA A 37 10.11 9.15 1.14
N ILE A 38 8.84 9.34 0.76
CA ILE A 38 7.67 8.78 1.43
C ILE A 38 7.80 7.25 1.53
N GLN A 39 8.09 6.60 0.40
CA GLN A 39 8.20 5.15 0.35
C GLN A 39 9.31 4.62 1.27
N ARG A 40 10.49 5.24 1.27
CA ARG A 40 11.62 4.80 2.12
C ARG A 40 11.33 4.99 3.61
N ALA A 41 10.79 6.13 4.00
CA ALA A 41 10.47 6.44 5.38
C ALA A 41 9.45 5.43 5.94
N ILE A 42 8.34 5.23 5.24
CA ILE A 42 7.25 4.39 5.71
C ILE A 42 7.56 2.90 5.57
N GLN A 43 8.26 2.47 4.51
CA GLN A 43 8.65 1.06 4.34
C GLN A 43 9.41 0.53 5.57
N THR A 44 10.23 1.37 6.20
CA THR A 44 10.98 1.02 7.41
C THR A 44 10.06 0.79 8.61
N LYS A 45 8.94 1.52 8.70
CA LYS A 45 7.94 1.37 9.77
C LYS A 45 7.06 0.15 9.62
N VAL A 46 6.69 -0.21 8.38
CA VAL A 46 5.81 -1.36 8.13
C VAL A 46 6.57 -2.69 8.00
N HIS A 47 7.89 -2.65 7.78
CA HIS A 47 8.72 -3.85 7.62
C HIS A 47 8.66 -4.84 8.81
N PRO A 48 8.62 -4.40 10.08
CA PRO A 48 8.48 -5.32 11.22
C PRO A 48 7.19 -6.16 11.18
N LEU A 49 6.14 -5.69 10.51
CA LEU A 49 4.90 -6.44 10.29
C LEU A 49 4.99 -7.42 9.11
N LYS A 50 6.17 -7.57 8.50
CA LYS A 50 6.39 -8.27 7.22
C LYS A 50 5.52 -7.70 6.08
N ALA A 51 5.13 -6.43 6.20
CA ALA A 51 4.33 -5.72 5.21
C ALA A 51 5.20 -4.94 4.22
N GLY A 52 4.69 -4.80 3.01
CA GLY A 52 5.26 -3.91 1.99
C GLY A 52 4.65 -2.51 2.06
N PHE A 53 5.33 -1.52 1.48
CA PHE A 53 4.75 -0.22 1.20
C PHE A 53 5.07 0.17 -0.24
N ARG A 54 4.02 0.36 -1.04
CA ARG A 54 4.13 0.53 -2.50
C ARG A 54 3.12 1.53 -3.01
N LEU A 55 3.53 2.27 -4.04
CA LEU A 55 2.63 3.07 -4.84
C LEU A 55 1.73 2.15 -5.69
N VAL A 56 0.44 2.46 -5.76
CA VAL A 56 -0.60 1.74 -6.51
C VAL A 56 -1.48 2.76 -7.26
N GLY A 57 -2.20 2.30 -8.29
CA GLY A 57 -3.01 3.15 -9.17
C GLY A 57 -2.49 3.12 -10.61
N GLU A 58 -3.40 3.15 -11.59
CA GLU A 58 -3.04 3.13 -13.01
C GLU A 58 -2.89 4.54 -13.59
N THR A 59 -3.68 5.48 -13.09
CA THR A 59 -3.67 6.88 -13.53
C THR A 59 -3.14 7.81 -12.44
N MET A 60 -2.71 9.02 -12.84
CA MET A 60 -2.22 10.05 -11.90
C MET A 60 -3.27 10.42 -10.82
N GLU A 61 -4.55 10.38 -11.18
CA GLU A 61 -5.67 10.70 -10.28
C GLU A 61 -5.95 9.57 -9.28
N GLU A 62 -5.56 8.34 -9.61
CA GLU A 62 -5.74 7.16 -8.77
C GLU A 62 -4.49 6.79 -7.96
N LEU A 63 -3.38 7.52 -8.15
CA LEU A 63 -2.13 7.23 -7.45
C LEU A 63 -2.33 7.36 -5.95
N ALA A 64 -2.03 6.28 -5.25
CA ALA A 64 -2.14 6.17 -3.81
C ALA A 64 -1.03 5.27 -3.29
N PHE A 65 -0.76 5.33 -1.99
CA PHE A 65 0.13 4.36 -1.35
C PHE A 65 -0.67 3.24 -0.71
N MET A 66 -0.10 2.04 -0.72
CA MET A 66 -0.67 0.86 -0.11
C MET A 66 0.30 0.24 0.88
N VAL A 67 -0.17 0.02 2.11
CA VAL A 67 0.45 -0.92 3.06
C VAL A 67 0.02 -2.32 2.64
N VAL A 68 0.91 -3.02 1.94
CA VAL A 68 0.66 -4.34 1.35
C VAL A 68 0.83 -5.41 2.42
N MET A 69 -0.27 -6.01 2.85
CA MET A 69 -0.33 -7.07 3.87
C MET A 69 -0.31 -8.47 3.24
N ARG A 70 -0.87 -8.59 2.05
CA ARG A 70 -0.96 -9.83 1.29
C ARG A 70 -0.53 -9.62 -0.15
N SER A 71 0.19 -10.59 -0.68
CA SER A 71 0.58 -10.63 -2.08
C SER A 71 0.44 -12.07 -2.56
N GLU A 72 -0.37 -12.28 -3.59
CA GLU A 72 -0.59 -13.59 -4.17
C GLU A 72 -0.44 -13.52 -5.69
N ARG A 73 0.33 -14.47 -6.25
CA ARG A 73 0.56 -14.55 -7.69
C ARG A 73 -0.71 -15.02 -8.40
N LEU A 74 -1.00 -14.41 -9.54
CA LEU A 74 -2.09 -14.78 -10.44
C LEU A 74 -1.50 -15.48 -11.67
N PRO A 75 -1.29 -16.82 -11.62
CA PRO A 75 -0.63 -17.54 -12.71
C PRO A 75 -1.41 -17.51 -14.02
N ASN A 76 -2.74 -17.43 -13.95
CA ASN A 76 -3.66 -17.47 -15.10
C ASN A 76 -4.44 -16.16 -15.25
N TYR A 77 -3.80 -15.02 -14.96
CA TYR A 77 -4.45 -13.72 -15.06
C TYR A 77 -4.97 -13.46 -16.48
N LYS A 78 -6.21 -12.97 -16.56
CA LYS A 78 -6.82 -12.46 -17.79
C LYS A 78 -7.42 -11.10 -17.47
N LYS A 79 -7.08 -10.07 -18.27
CA LYS A 79 -7.46 -8.68 -18.01
C LYS A 79 -8.96 -8.45 -17.80
N ASN A 80 -9.80 -9.21 -18.51
CA ASN A 80 -11.25 -9.06 -18.46
C ASN A 80 -11.92 -9.92 -17.39
N ASN A 81 -11.15 -10.76 -16.67
CA ASN A 81 -11.71 -11.55 -15.58
C ASN A 81 -11.74 -10.71 -14.31
N PRO A 82 -12.83 -10.76 -13.52
CA PRO A 82 -12.88 -10.10 -12.23
C PRO A 82 -11.72 -10.52 -11.34
N LEU A 83 -11.07 -9.55 -10.69
CA LEU A 83 -10.01 -9.82 -9.73
C LEU A 83 -10.63 -10.38 -8.43
N PRO A 84 -10.24 -11.58 -7.98
CA PRO A 84 -10.73 -12.10 -6.70
C PRO A 84 -10.27 -11.20 -5.55
N GLN A 85 -11.22 -10.68 -4.78
CA GLN A 85 -10.96 -9.77 -3.67
C GLN A 85 -10.46 -10.54 -2.44
N PHE A 86 -9.62 -9.89 -1.63
CA PHE A 86 -9.34 -10.32 -0.27
C PHE A 86 -10.42 -9.84 0.68
N GLU A 87 -10.65 -10.62 1.72
CA GLU A 87 -11.35 -10.20 2.93
C GLU A 87 -10.32 -9.87 4.00
N GLU A 88 -10.66 -8.94 4.89
CA GLU A 88 -9.81 -8.62 6.04
C GLU A 88 -9.70 -9.84 6.96
N GLY A 89 -8.47 -10.17 7.34
CA GLY A 89 -8.18 -11.24 8.27
C GLY A 89 -7.24 -10.81 9.40
N GLU A 90 -6.65 -11.79 10.06
CA GLU A 90 -5.76 -11.57 11.21
C GLU A 90 -4.54 -10.69 10.87
N ARG A 91 -4.02 -10.78 9.64
CA ARG A 91 -2.88 -9.96 9.21
C ARG A 91 -3.25 -8.48 9.15
N GLU A 92 -4.40 -8.18 8.56
CA GLU A 92 -4.93 -6.83 8.45
C GLU A 92 -5.24 -6.25 9.84
N ALA A 93 -5.78 -7.07 10.75
CA ALA A 93 -6.02 -6.69 12.13
C ALA A 93 -4.73 -6.28 12.88
N MET A 94 -3.58 -6.89 12.58
CA MET A 94 -2.29 -6.50 13.17
C MET A 94 -1.75 -5.15 12.66
N ALA A 95 -2.13 -4.72 11.46
CA ALA A 95 -1.66 -3.44 10.91
C ALA A 95 -2.50 -2.24 11.38
N ARG A 96 -3.77 -2.44 11.77
CA ARG A 96 -4.63 -1.36 12.26
C ARG A 96 -4.04 -0.61 13.47
N PRO A 97 -3.50 -1.28 14.52
CA PRO A 97 -2.85 -0.59 15.63
C PRO A 97 -1.62 0.21 15.22
N LEU A 98 -0.86 -0.23 14.21
CA LEU A 98 0.26 0.55 13.68
C LEU A 98 -0.25 1.82 13.02
N LEU A 99 -1.25 1.72 12.15
CA LEU A 99 -1.82 2.88 11.46
C LEU A 99 -2.37 3.89 12.47
N GLU A 100 -3.12 3.44 13.47
CA GLU A 100 -3.66 4.28 14.53
C GLU A 100 -2.57 4.98 15.33
N ARG A 101 -1.55 4.24 15.79
CA ARG A 101 -0.41 4.80 16.54
C ARG A 101 0.34 5.87 15.75
N GLU A 102 0.44 5.68 14.45
CA GLU A 102 1.14 6.60 13.56
C GLU A 102 0.23 7.75 13.07
N GLY A 103 -1.01 7.83 13.56
CA GLY A 103 -1.97 8.89 13.24
C GLY A 103 -2.56 8.78 11.83
N VAL A 104 -2.59 7.57 11.26
CA VAL A 104 -3.17 7.28 9.95
C VAL A 104 -4.58 6.71 10.17
N THR A 105 -5.58 7.57 10.06
CA THR A 105 -6.99 7.22 10.35
C THR A 105 -7.84 7.07 9.09
N ASP A 106 -7.46 7.75 8.00
CA ASP A 106 -8.17 7.67 6.73
C ASP A 106 -7.46 6.70 5.79
N TYR A 107 -8.00 5.47 5.73
CA TYR A 107 -7.50 4.39 4.90
C TYR A 107 -8.65 3.50 4.45
N VAL A 108 -8.49 2.86 3.29
CA VAL A 108 -9.46 1.90 2.75
C VAL A 108 -8.77 0.57 2.49
N PHE A 109 -9.33 -0.51 3.03
CA PHE A 109 -8.87 -1.85 2.66
C PHE A 109 -9.28 -2.15 1.21
N LYS A 110 -8.31 -2.49 0.35
CA LYS A 110 -8.55 -2.79 -1.07
C LYS A 110 -7.71 -3.96 -1.53
N THR A 111 -8.19 -4.61 -2.58
CA THR A 111 -7.39 -5.51 -3.41
C THR A 111 -7.07 -4.83 -4.74
N VAL A 112 -5.80 -4.80 -5.12
CA VAL A 112 -5.34 -4.20 -6.38
C VAL A 112 -4.61 -5.24 -7.23
N HIS A 113 -4.72 -5.11 -8.55
CA HIS A 113 -3.93 -5.88 -9.51
C HIS A 113 -2.60 -5.16 -9.77
N VAL A 114 -1.51 -5.92 -9.88
CA VAL A 114 -0.19 -5.39 -10.23
C VAL A 114 0.50 -6.33 -11.22
N GLY A 115 1.02 -5.78 -12.32
CA GLY A 115 1.96 -6.45 -13.22
C GLY A 115 3.40 -6.03 -12.94
N ILE A 116 4.30 -6.99 -12.74
CA ILE A 116 5.73 -6.78 -12.45
C ILE A 116 6.59 -7.53 -13.46
#